data_AF-A0A7C6I1A9-F1
#
_entry.id   AF-A0A7C6I1A9-F1
#
_cell.length_a   1.000
_cell.length_b   1.000
_cell.length_c   1.000
_cell.angle_alpha   90.00
_cell.angle_beta   90.00
_cell.angle_gamma   90.00
#
_symmetry.space_group_name_H-M   'P 1'
#
loop_
_entity.id
_entity.type
_entity.pdbx_description
1 polymer ?
#
loop_
_entity_poly.entity_id
_entity_poly.type
_entity_poly.pdbx_seq_one_letter_code
_entity_poly.pdbx_strand_id
1 'polypeptide(L)'
;MKTKRALIAIVPCLIWFALTLPVNGLAQAPEATRDIPELTNPMTTRYLKRNLRKSQPRLVLNRSTERLLRQKLKTDPVTRNMYEAIQLNAEKILEKPLLERIQIGRRLLAVSREMLYRMNMLGMTYRIDKDPRILARINEEIIAVCNFSDWNPSHYLDVGEMAMAVAIGLDWTAGDLPKSTIELAEKALIEKGIKPSWPESGKELWWVHGSNNWNQVCNGGMIAASITIAERDPELAAKTIWRALDGLPSSLVAYMPDGVYPEGSTYWDYGTGFSVITVAMLESAFGTDFGHYNYPGFKESAVFKVLMNTPSGGYYNFADCGDKRGVQGDITLAW
;
A
#
# COMPACT_ATOMS: atom_id res chain seq x y z
N MET A 1 -74.34 -28.73 7.55
CA MET A 1 -74.63 -27.28 7.40
C MET A 1 -74.04 -26.54 8.59
N LYS A 2 -73.36 -25.41 8.32
CA LYS A 2 -72.80 -24.42 9.27
C LYS A 2 -71.47 -24.77 9.97
N THR A 3 -70.40 -24.60 9.18
CA THR A 3 -69.16 -23.86 9.47
C THR A 3 -68.76 -23.57 10.93
N LYS A 4 -67.66 -24.22 11.37
CA LYS A 4 -66.75 -23.75 12.41
C LYS A 4 -65.78 -22.72 11.81
N ARG A 5 -65.69 -21.52 12.40
CA ARG A 5 -64.64 -20.52 12.09
C ARG A 5 -63.44 -20.81 13.00
N ALA A 6 -62.29 -21.12 12.40
CA ALA A 6 -61.00 -21.12 13.04
C ALA A 6 -60.38 -19.72 12.93
N LEU A 7 -59.92 -19.17 14.05
CA LEU A 7 -59.02 -18.01 14.07
C LEU A 7 -57.63 -18.49 13.64
N ILE A 8 -57.17 -18.02 12.48
CA ILE A 8 -55.75 -18.05 12.09
C ILE A 8 -55.27 -16.61 12.16
N ALA A 9 -54.25 -16.38 12.99
CA ALA A 9 -53.54 -15.11 13.07
C ALA A 9 -52.82 -14.86 11.75
N ILE A 10 -53.20 -13.78 11.07
CA ILE A 10 -52.55 -13.28 9.85
C ILE A 10 -51.48 -12.29 10.27
N VAL A 11 -50.22 -12.67 10.06
CA VAL A 11 -49.06 -11.77 10.02
C VAL A 11 -49.14 -10.97 8.72
N PRO A 12 -49.13 -9.62 8.71
CA PRO A 12 -49.01 -8.89 7.45
C PRO A 12 -47.55 -8.86 7.02
N CYS A 13 -47.27 -9.52 5.90
CA CYS A 13 -46.10 -9.27 5.06
C CYS A 13 -46.09 -7.79 4.64
N LEU A 14 -45.22 -6.98 5.24
CA LEU A 14 -44.84 -5.68 4.69
C LEU A 14 -43.72 -5.90 3.68
N ILE A 15 -44.12 -6.01 2.42
CA ILE A 15 -43.25 -5.88 1.25
C ILE A 15 -42.83 -4.40 1.18
N TRP A 16 -41.60 -4.09 1.59
CA TRP A 16 -41.00 -2.80 1.29
C TRP A 16 -40.54 -2.82 -0.17
N PHE A 17 -41.33 -2.20 -1.04
CA PHE A 17 -40.90 -1.77 -2.36
C PHE A 17 -39.84 -0.68 -2.16
N ALA A 18 -38.56 -1.05 -2.18
CA ALA A 18 -37.48 -0.09 -2.36
C ALA A 18 -37.52 0.37 -3.83
N LEU A 19 -38.02 1.59 -4.05
CA LEU A 19 -37.81 2.34 -5.28
C LEU A 19 -36.30 2.51 -5.49
N THR A 20 -35.71 1.66 -6.32
CA THR A 20 -34.37 1.88 -6.88
C THR A 20 -34.47 3.02 -7.89
N LEU A 21 -34.28 4.25 -7.42
CA LEU A 21 -33.91 5.35 -8.30
C LEU A 21 -32.47 5.09 -8.79
N PRO A 22 -32.20 5.18 -10.10
CA PRO A 22 -30.82 5.14 -10.58
C PRO A 22 -30.12 6.38 -10.07
N VAL A 23 -29.10 6.22 -9.22
CA VAL A 23 -28.17 7.30 -8.84
C VAL A 23 -27.25 7.55 -10.03
N ASN A 24 -27.83 8.07 -11.12
CA ASN A 24 -27.09 8.76 -12.16
C ASN A 24 -26.99 10.22 -11.72
N GLY A 25 -25.88 10.57 -11.07
CA GLY A 25 -25.64 11.94 -10.64
C GLY A 25 -24.76 12.03 -9.41
N LEU A 26 -23.54 11.48 -9.44
CA LEU A 26 -22.48 12.14 -8.70
C LEU A 26 -22.31 13.51 -9.37
N ALA A 27 -22.66 14.57 -8.64
CA ALA A 27 -22.28 15.90 -9.04
C ALA A 27 -20.76 15.89 -9.27
N GLN A 28 -20.33 15.95 -10.53
CA GLN A 28 -18.99 16.36 -10.85
C GLN A 28 -18.84 17.74 -10.21
N ALA A 29 -18.02 17.81 -9.15
CA ALA A 29 -17.53 19.09 -8.71
C ALA A 29 -16.97 19.79 -9.95
N PRO A 30 -17.31 21.07 -10.20
CA PRO A 30 -16.84 21.75 -11.38
C PRO A 30 -15.32 21.64 -11.43
N GLU A 31 -14.78 21.26 -12.60
CA GLU A 31 -13.36 21.38 -12.95
C GLU A 31 -13.01 22.88 -12.94
N ALA A 32 -12.95 23.48 -11.75
CA ALA A 32 -12.00 24.54 -11.53
C ALA A 32 -10.65 23.89 -11.80
N THR A 33 -9.94 24.36 -12.82
CA THR A 33 -8.52 24.10 -13.01
C THR A 33 -7.80 24.63 -11.76
N ARG A 34 -7.84 23.85 -10.68
CA ARG A 34 -6.97 24.03 -9.54
C ARG A 34 -5.60 23.70 -10.09
N ASP A 35 -4.69 24.68 -10.10
CA ASP A 35 -3.27 24.40 -10.33
C ASP A 35 -2.87 23.32 -9.34
N ILE A 36 -2.72 22.09 -9.82
CA ILE A 36 -2.34 20.94 -9.00
C ILE A 36 -0.85 21.14 -8.69
N PRO A 37 -0.45 21.30 -7.42
CA PRO A 37 0.97 21.40 -7.10
C PRO A 37 1.72 20.17 -7.59
N GLU A 38 2.85 20.35 -8.26
CA GLU A 38 3.68 19.24 -8.72
C GLU A 38 4.67 18.78 -7.63
N LEU A 39 5.06 17.51 -7.67
CA LEU A 39 6.22 17.04 -6.91
C LEU A 39 7.52 17.43 -7.61
N THR A 40 8.60 17.57 -6.85
CA THR A 40 9.93 17.80 -7.45
C THR A 40 10.39 16.55 -8.19
N ASN A 41 10.51 16.58 -9.52
CA ASN A 41 10.80 15.37 -10.30
C ASN A 41 12.10 15.45 -11.12
N PRO A 42 13.29 15.32 -10.50
CA PRO A 42 14.58 15.35 -11.19
C PRO A 42 14.94 13.97 -11.80
N MET A 43 14.01 13.02 -11.79
CA MET A 43 14.32 11.62 -12.01
C MET A 43 14.73 11.36 -13.46
N THR A 44 15.98 10.94 -13.62
CA THR A 44 16.60 10.51 -14.88
C THR A 44 17.51 9.33 -14.55
N THR A 45 17.92 8.55 -15.55
CA THR A 45 18.89 7.47 -15.34
C THR A 45 20.17 7.97 -14.66
N ARG A 46 20.62 9.19 -15.01
CA ARG A 46 21.77 9.85 -14.38
C ARG A 46 21.49 10.22 -12.92
N TYR A 47 20.33 10.80 -12.63
CA TYR A 47 19.93 11.16 -11.27
C TYR A 47 19.83 9.91 -10.38
N LEU A 48 19.16 8.86 -10.86
CA LEU A 48 19.01 7.58 -10.17
C LEU A 48 20.38 7.00 -9.81
N LYS A 49 21.28 6.82 -10.81
CA LYS A 49 22.62 6.26 -10.59
C LYS A 49 23.46 7.06 -9.61
N ARG A 50 23.30 8.39 -9.58
CA ARG A 50 24.08 9.28 -8.70
C ARG A 50 23.54 9.33 -7.28
N ASN A 51 22.22 9.41 -7.11
CA ASN A 51 21.60 9.75 -5.83
C ASN A 51 21.00 8.55 -5.10
N LEU A 52 20.76 7.43 -5.77
CA LEU A 52 20.31 6.21 -5.10
C LEU A 52 21.40 5.72 -4.14
N ARG A 53 21.01 5.53 -2.88
CA ARG A 53 21.89 5.02 -1.82
C ARG A 53 22.52 3.69 -2.24
N LYS A 54 23.86 3.60 -2.18
CA LYS A 54 24.57 2.38 -2.61
C LYS A 54 24.36 1.19 -1.67
N SER A 55 24.32 1.42 -0.36
CA SER A 55 24.08 0.37 0.63
C SER A 55 22.59 0.00 0.72
N GLN A 56 22.30 -1.28 0.88
CA GLN A 56 21.00 -1.79 1.32
C GLN A 56 20.93 -1.87 2.86
N PRO A 57 19.72 -1.87 3.47
CA PRO A 57 18.42 -1.64 2.84
C PRO A 57 18.23 -0.19 2.37
N ARG A 58 17.24 0.01 1.49
CA ARG A 58 16.85 1.29 0.87
C ARG A 58 15.35 1.57 0.99
N LEU A 59 14.51 0.58 1.29
CA LEU A 59 13.06 0.73 1.39
C LEU A 59 12.66 0.85 2.86
N VAL A 60 12.32 2.06 3.31
CA VAL A 60 12.00 2.47 4.70
C VAL A 60 13.21 2.38 5.65
N LEU A 61 13.90 1.25 5.64
CA LEU A 61 15.13 1.05 6.40
C LEU A 61 16.34 1.53 5.60
N ASN A 62 17.29 2.09 6.31
CA ASN A 62 18.68 2.29 5.89
C ASN A 62 19.56 2.21 7.14
N ARG A 63 20.88 2.36 6.98
CA ARG A 63 21.82 2.28 8.11
C ARG A 63 21.46 3.19 9.29
N SER A 64 20.97 4.40 9.02
CA SER A 64 20.65 5.38 10.06
C SER A 64 19.35 5.03 10.80
N THR A 65 18.29 4.71 10.07
CA THR A 65 16.99 4.34 10.65
C THR A 65 17.04 3.00 11.36
N GLU A 66 17.82 2.04 10.85
CA GLU A 66 18.07 0.77 11.53
C GLU A 66 18.82 0.96 12.85
N ARG A 67 19.85 1.81 12.88
CA ARG A 67 20.57 2.13 14.12
C ARG A 67 19.64 2.75 15.16
N LEU A 68 18.78 3.68 14.73
CA LEU A 68 17.78 4.29 15.60
C LEU A 68 16.77 3.25 16.12
N LEU A 69 16.27 2.37 15.24
CA LEU A 69 15.35 1.30 15.63
C LEU A 69 15.98 0.37 16.67
N ARG A 70 17.21 -0.10 16.45
CA ARG A 70 17.94 -0.95 17.41
C ARG A 70 18.18 -0.26 18.75
N GLN A 71 18.37 1.07 18.75
CA GLN A 71 18.45 1.84 19.98
C GLN A 71 17.07 1.89 20.68
N LYS A 72 16.01 2.24 19.94
CA LYS A 72 14.65 2.32 20.49
C LYS A 72 14.16 0.99 21.04
N LEU A 73 14.48 -0.15 20.43
CA LEU A 73 14.14 -1.47 20.99
C LEU A 73 14.70 -1.69 22.40
N LYS A 74 15.84 -1.06 22.73
CA LYS A 74 16.44 -1.12 24.07
C LYS A 74 15.82 -0.12 25.04
N THR A 75 15.41 1.05 24.57
CA THR A 75 15.07 2.18 25.45
C THR A 75 13.59 2.55 25.50
N ASP A 76 12.82 2.22 24.47
CA ASP A 76 11.42 2.63 24.31
C ASP A 76 10.47 1.42 24.45
N PRO A 77 9.65 1.36 25.50
CA PRO A 77 8.72 0.24 25.72
C PRO A 77 7.66 0.13 24.62
N VAL A 78 7.26 1.24 23.97
CA VAL A 78 6.26 1.20 22.90
C VAL A 78 6.84 0.52 21.66
N THR A 79 8.02 0.94 21.22
CA THR A 79 8.73 0.29 20.10
C THR A 79 9.00 -1.18 20.40
N ARG A 80 9.38 -1.53 21.63
CA ARG A 80 9.62 -2.93 22.03
C ARG A 80 8.36 -3.78 21.95
N ASN A 81 7.24 -3.30 22.51
CA ASN A 81 5.97 -4.03 22.46
C ASN A 81 5.46 -4.23 21.02
N MET A 82 5.63 -3.21 20.15
CA MET A 82 5.31 -3.35 18.73
C MET A 82 6.17 -4.43 18.07
N TYR A 83 7.47 -4.47 18.38
CA TYR A 83 8.36 -5.48 17.83
C TYR A 83 8.06 -6.89 18.34
N GLU A 84 7.73 -7.05 19.62
CA GLU A 84 7.28 -8.33 20.18
C GLU A 84 6.01 -8.83 19.45
N ALA A 85 5.06 -7.95 19.13
CA ALA A 85 3.90 -8.29 18.32
C ALA A 85 4.27 -8.71 16.89
N ILE A 86 5.24 -8.04 16.26
CA ILE A 86 5.79 -8.41 14.95
C ILE A 86 6.42 -9.80 15.00
N GLN A 87 7.21 -10.11 16.03
CA GLN A 87 7.83 -11.43 16.22
C GLN A 87 6.77 -12.53 16.38
N LEU A 88 5.76 -12.32 17.23
CA LEU A 88 4.65 -13.26 17.40
C LEU A 88 3.90 -13.52 16.10
N ASN A 89 3.72 -12.49 15.27
CA ASN A 89 3.08 -12.61 13.97
C ASN A 89 3.96 -13.33 12.94
N ALA A 90 5.28 -13.11 12.97
CA ALA A 90 6.24 -13.82 12.14
C ALA A 90 6.25 -15.33 12.45
N GLU A 91 6.23 -15.72 13.72
CA GLU A 91 6.14 -17.13 14.13
C GLU A 91 4.84 -17.79 13.61
N LYS A 92 3.69 -17.11 13.71
CA LYS A 92 2.44 -17.61 13.11
C LYS A 92 2.52 -17.78 11.60
N ILE A 93 3.29 -16.95 10.89
CA ILE A 93 3.47 -17.08 9.44
C ILE A 93 4.27 -18.34 9.10
N LEU A 94 5.27 -18.71 9.91
CA LEU A 94 6.05 -19.93 9.69
C LEU A 94 5.16 -21.20 9.62
N GLU A 95 4.05 -21.20 10.35
CA GLU A 95 3.10 -22.32 10.41
C GLU A 95 2.09 -22.33 9.25
N LYS A 96 1.94 -21.22 8.52
CA LYS A 96 0.98 -21.14 7.40
C LYS A 96 1.51 -21.89 6.17
N PRO A 97 0.64 -22.36 5.27
CA PRO A 97 1.07 -22.76 3.93
C PRO A 97 1.61 -21.56 3.13
N LEU A 98 2.47 -21.84 2.15
CA LEU A 98 2.89 -20.85 1.16
C LEU A 98 1.69 -20.35 0.37
N LEU A 99 1.78 -19.13 -0.16
CA LEU A 99 0.71 -18.54 -0.95
C LEU A 99 0.56 -19.22 -2.30
N GLU A 100 -0.70 -19.43 -2.69
CA GLU A 100 -1.09 -19.90 -4.02
C GLU A 100 -1.76 -18.76 -4.80
N ARG A 101 -1.74 -18.86 -6.14
CA ARG A 101 -2.36 -17.86 -7.03
C ARG A 101 -3.89 -18.04 -7.08
N ILE A 102 -4.57 -17.71 -5.99
CA ILE A 102 -6.03 -17.84 -5.86
C ILE A 102 -6.69 -16.50 -6.18
N GLN A 103 -7.36 -16.43 -7.33
CA GLN A 103 -8.11 -15.25 -7.76
C GLN A 103 -9.60 -15.39 -7.43
N ILE A 104 -10.16 -14.43 -6.69
CA ILE A 104 -11.58 -14.38 -6.34
C ILE A 104 -12.27 -13.34 -7.22
N GLY A 105 -13.13 -13.80 -8.13
CA GLY A 105 -13.69 -12.95 -9.18
C GLY A 105 -12.57 -12.32 -10.03
N ARG A 106 -12.49 -10.99 -10.06
CA ARG A 106 -11.44 -10.27 -10.80
C ARG A 106 -10.19 -9.93 -9.98
N ARG A 107 -10.10 -10.36 -8.72
CA ARG A 107 -9.11 -9.88 -7.75
C ARG A 107 -8.21 -11.00 -7.22
N LEU A 108 -6.92 -10.77 -7.28
CA LEU A 108 -5.83 -11.45 -6.55
C LEU A 108 -5.41 -10.66 -5.30
N LEU A 109 -6.11 -9.55 -4.99
CA LEU A 109 -5.74 -8.59 -3.95
C LEU A 109 -5.51 -9.21 -2.57
N ALA A 110 -6.35 -10.17 -2.16
CA ALA A 110 -6.22 -10.81 -0.84
C ALA A 110 -4.89 -11.57 -0.71
N VAL A 111 -4.44 -12.22 -1.78
CA VAL A 111 -3.15 -12.92 -1.81
C VAL A 111 -1.99 -11.90 -1.78
N SER A 112 -2.10 -10.83 -2.56
CA SER A 112 -1.08 -9.78 -2.65
C SER A 112 -0.90 -9.05 -1.31
N ARG A 113 -2.02 -8.77 -0.62
CA ARG A 113 -2.03 -8.16 0.70
C ARG A 113 -1.46 -9.06 1.78
N GLU A 114 -1.81 -10.34 1.77
CA GLU A 114 -1.21 -11.32 2.68
C GLU A 114 0.30 -11.44 2.44
N MET A 115 0.76 -11.39 1.18
CA MET A 115 2.20 -11.39 0.88
C MET A 115 2.90 -10.13 1.45
N LEU A 116 2.29 -8.95 1.27
CA LEU A 116 2.82 -7.70 1.82
C LEU A 116 2.89 -7.75 3.35
N TYR A 117 1.84 -8.26 4.01
CA TYR A 117 1.86 -8.51 5.45
C TYR A 117 2.97 -9.48 5.85
N ARG A 118 3.10 -10.62 5.17
CA ARG A 118 4.13 -11.63 5.45
C ARG A 118 5.53 -11.06 5.35
N MET A 119 5.83 -10.29 4.31
CA MET A 119 7.15 -9.70 4.11
C MET A 119 7.47 -8.60 5.12
N ASN A 120 6.49 -7.82 5.57
CA ASN A 120 6.69 -6.87 6.66
C ASN A 120 7.02 -7.58 7.98
N MET A 121 6.29 -8.65 8.33
CA MET A 121 6.53 -9.37 9.58
C MET A 121 7.85 -10.17 9.55
N LEU A 122 8.03 -11.02 8.54
CA LEU A 122 9.22 -11.85 8.42
C LEU A 122 10.47 -11.01 8.17
N GLY A 123 10.38 -10.03 7.26
CA GLY A 123 11.53 -9.19 6.91
C GLY A 123 12.05 -8.37 8.08
N MET A 124 11.15 -7.76 8.89
CA MET A 124 11.57 -6.96 10.06
C MET A 124 12.23 -7.86 11.11
N THR A 125 11.60 -9.00 11.43
CA THR A 125 12.15 -9.98 12.37
C THR A 125 13.52 -10.49 11.92
N TYR A 126 13.66 -10.89 10.63
CA TYR A 126 14.95 -11.30 10.10
C TYR A 126 15.98 -10.18 10.18
N ARG A 127 15.61 -8.94 9.84
CA ARG A 127 16.55 -7.81 9.84
C ARG A 127 17.12 -7.57 11.23
N ILE A 128 16.30 -7.65 12.26
CA ILE A 128 16.71 -7.37 13.64
C ILE A 128 17.42 -8.56 14.28
N ASP A 129 16.86 -9.77 14.16
CA ASP A 129 17.32 -10.95 14.91
C ASP A 129 18.25 -11.87 14.11
N LYS A 130 18.23 -11.78 12.78
CA LYS A 130 19.03 -12.60 11.85
C LYS A 130 18.81 -14.12 12.00
N ASP A 131 17.59 -14.52 12.39
CA ASP A 131 17.21 -15.94 12.48
C ASP A 131 17.20 -16.62 11.09
N PRO A 132 18.01 -17.67 10.86
CA PRO A 132 18.06 -18.37 9.57
C PRO A 132 16.75 -19.07 9.19
N ARG A 133 15.89 -19.44 10.15
CA ARG A 133 14.56 -20.03 9.88
C ARG A 133 13.65 -19.02 9.19
N ILE A 134 13.69 -17.77 9.63
CA ILE A 134 12.93 -16.68 9.04
C ILE A 134 13.46 -16.38 7.63
N LEU A 135 14.78 -16.36 7.42
CA LEU A 135 15.37 -16.18 6.08
C LEU A 135 14.95 -17.29 5.11
N ALA A 136 14.99 -18.54 5.55
CA ALA A 136 14.54 -19.68 4.76
C ALA A 136 13.06 -19.52 4.36
N ARG A 137 12.21 -19.08 5.30
CA ARG A 137 10.81 -18.81 4.99
C ARG A 137 10.61 -17.66 4.01
N ILE A 138 11.33 -16.54 4.16
CA ILE A 138 11.29 -15.42 3.19
C ILE A 138 11.65 -15.93 1.79
N ASN A 139 12.68 -16.77 1.69
CA ASN A 139 13.09 -17.37 0.43
C ASN A 139 11.95 -18.20 -0.21
N GLU A 140 11.29 -19.06 0.55
CA GLU A 140 10.17 -19.88 0.06
C GLU A 140 8.97 -19.05 -0.40
N GLU A 141 8.58 -18.03 0.39
CA GLU A 141 7.46 -17.13 0.07
C GLU A 141 7.73 -16.33 -1.21
N ILE A 142 8.94 -15.80 -1.37
CA ILE A 142 9.35 -15.07 -2.59
C ILE A 142 9.32 -16.00 -3.80
N ILE A 143 9.91 -17.21 -3.70
CA ILE A 143 9.89 -18.18 -4.80
C ILE A 143 8.45 -18.52 -5.21
N ALA A 144 7.57 -18.75 -4.23
CA ALA A 144 6.17 -19.10 -4.49
C ALA A 144 5.45 -18.03 -5.33
N VAL A 145 5.48 -16.77 -4.91
CA VAL A 145 4.75 -15.69 -5.61
C VAL A 145 5.42 -15.25 -6.91
N CYS A 146 6.74 -15.38 -7.03
CA CYS A 146 7.45 -15.11 -8.28
C CYS A 146 7.18 -16.18 -9.35
N ASN A 147 6.79 -17.40 -8.94
CA ASN A 147 6.39 -18.48 -9.84
C ASN A 147 4.91 -18.45 -10.26
N PHE A 148 4.10 -17.51 -9.74
CA PHE A 148 2.75 -17.31 -10.25
C PHE A 148 2.78 -16.97 -11.75
N SER A 149 1.74 -17.36 -12.50
CA SER A 149 1.64 -17.03 -13.94
C SER A 149 1.79 -15.54 -14.21
N ASP A 150 1.17 -14.72 -13.36
CA ASP A 150 1.10 -13.27 -13.38
C ASP A 150 0.66 -12.75 -12.01
N TRP A 151 0.73 -11.43 -11.80
CA TRP A 151 0.21 -10.75 -10.59
C TRP A 151 -1.12 -10.02 -10.85
N ASN A 152 -1.89 -10.49 -11.84
CA ASN A 152 -3.16 -9.94 -12.30
C ASN A 152 -3.11 -8.47 -12.78
N PRO A 153 -2.41 -8.17 -13.89
CA PRO A 153 -2.28 -6.80 -14.42
C PRO A 153 -3.61 -6.16 -14.87
N SER A 154 -4.71 -6.93 -14.95
CA SER A 154 -6.05 -6.37 -15.18
C SER A 154 -6.62 -5.61 -13.97
N HIS A 155 -6.12 -5.89 -12.76
CA HIS A 155 -6.49 -5.23 -11.51
C HIS A 155 -5.23 -4.78 -10.75
N TYR A 156 -4.72 -3.61 -11.10
CA TYR A 156 -3.36 -3.18 -10.74
C TYR A 156 -3.08 -2.96 -9.25
N LEU A 157 -4.10 -2.85 -8.39
CA LEU A 157 -3.89 -2.93 -6.94
C LEU A 157 -3.19 -4.23 -6.53
N ASP A 158 -3.53 -5.34 -7.20
CA ASP A 158 -2.96 -6.66 -6.94
C ASP A 158 -1.45 -6.63 -7.25
N VAL A 159 -1.11 -6.08 -8.42
CA VAL A 159 0.28 -5.92 -8.87
C VAL A 159 1.05 -4.97 -7.95
N GLY A 160 0.46 -3.83 -7.58
CA GLY A 160 1.10 -2.81 -6.74
C GLY A 160 1.48 -3.36 -5.36
N GLU A 161 0.53 -3.99 -4.66
CA GLU A 161 0.78 -4.59 -3.35
C GLU A 161 1.78 -5.75 -3.44
N MET A 162 1.65 -6.63 -4.44
CA MET A 162 2.56 -7.77 -4.63
C MET A 162 4.00 -7.32 -4.95
N ALA A 163 4.15 -6.33 -5.84
CA ALA A 163 5.44 -5.79 -6.22
C ALA A 163 6.14 -5.14 -5.02
N MET A 164 5.40 -4.38 -4.19
CA MET A 164 5.93 -3.81 -2.95
C MET A 164 6.39 -4.90 -1.99
N ALA A 165 5.60 -5.98 -1.83
CA ALA A 165 5.95 -7.09 -0.94
C ALA A 165 7.27 -7.76 -1.34
N VAL A 166 7.41 -8.12 -2.63
CA VAL A 166 8.63 -8.75 -3.15
C VAL A 166 9.83 -7.81 -3.04
N ALA A 167 9.65 -6.52 -3.33
CA ALA A 167 10.68 -5.50 -3.19
C ALA A 167 11.19 -5.38 -1.74
N ILE A 168 10.29 -5.33 -0.76
CA ILE A 168 10.63 -5.31 0.68
C ILE A 168 11.37 -6.59 1.08
N GLY A 169 10.90 -7.77 0.65
CA GLY A 169 11.53 -9.05 0.95
C GLY A 169 12.99 -9.13 0.47
N LEU A 170 13.28 -8.60 -0.72
CA LEU A 170 14.64 -8.50 -1.23
C LEU A 170 15.47 -7.46 -0.47
N ASP A 171 14.93 -6.26 -0.25
CA ASP A 171 15.67 -5.15 0.32
C ASP A 171 16.04 -5.39 1.80
N TRP A 172 15.12 -5.95 2.59
CA TRP A 172 15.35 -6.17 4.03
C TRP A 172 16.22 -7.39 4.33
N THR A 173 16.26 -8.38 3.42
CA THR A 173 17.27 -9.45 3.49
C THR A 173 18.65 -8.99 3.03
N ALA A 174 18.75 -7.86 2.32
CA ALA A 174 20.00 -7.17 1.98
C ALA A 174 21.07 -8.09 1.36
N GLY A 175 20.66 -9.00 0.47
CA GLY A 175 21.54 -9.93 -0.23
C GLY A 175 21.79 -11.26 0.48
N ASP A 176 21.18 -11.50 1.65
CA ASP A 176 21.32 -12.76 2.39
C ASP A 176 20.55 -13.94 1.74
N LEU A 177 19.66 -13.67 0.77
CA LEU A 177 18.96 -14.69 -0.02
C LEU A 177 19.87 -15.37 -1.06
N PRO A 178 19.54 -16.61 -1.49
CA PRO A 178 20.20 -17.25 -2.62
C PRO A 178 20.18 -16.36 -3.87
N LYS A 179 21.30 -16.30 -4.61
CA LYS A 179 21.40 -15.50 -5.84
C LYS A 179 20.33 -15.82 -6.87
N SER A 180 19.97 -17.11 -7.01
CA SER A 180 18.90 -17.55 -7.89
C SER A 180 17.53 -16.99 -7.49
N THR A 181 17.25 -16.85 -6.20
CA THR A 181 16.03 -16.24 -5.69
C THR A 181 16.00 -14.75 -5.96
N ILE A 182 17.13 -14.05 -5.74
CA ILE A 182 17.26 -12.63 -6.05
C ILE A 182 17.00 -12.39 -7.54
N GLU A 183 17.66 -13.15 -8.42
CA GLU A 183 17.48 -13.04 -9.87
C GLU A 183 16.05 -13.35 -10.32
N LEU A 184 15.42 -14.38 -9.75
CA LEU A 184 14.02 -14.73 -10.00
C LEU A 184 13.09 -13.58 -9.60
N ALA A 185 13.30 -13.00 -8.44
CA ALA A 185 12.48 -11.92 -7.90
C ALA A 185 12.66 -10.60 -8.65
N GLU A 186 13.89 -10.21 -9.00
CA GLU A 186 14.15 -9.06 -9.87
C GLU A 186 13.47 -9.23 -11.24
N LYS A 187 13.57 -10.44 -11.83
CA LYS A 187 12.88 -10.74 -13.09
C LYS A 187 11.36 -10.66 -12.92
N ALA A 188 10.80 -11.17 -11.84
CA ALA A 188 9.36 -11.09 -11.58
C ALA A 188 8.89 -9.63 -11.38
N LEU A 189 9.64 -8.82 -10.63
CA LEU A 189 9.39 -7.38 -10.47
C LEU A 189 9.35 -6.67 -11.84
N ILE A 190 10.27 -7.00 -12.75
CA ILE A 190 10.30 -6.45 -14.10
C ILE A 190 9.12 -6.96 -14.94
N GLU A 191 8.98 -8.28 -15.10
CA GLU A 191 8.05 -8.88 -16.06
C GLU A 191 6.59 -8.89 -15.60
N LYS A 192 6.34 -9.02 -14.29
CA LYS A 192 4.99 -9.11 -13.70
C LYS A 192 4.56 -7.82 -13.00
N GLY A 193 5.52 -7.01 -12.56
CA GLY A 193 5.28 -5.74 -11.88
C GLY A 193 5.32 -4.54 -12.83
N ILE A 194 6.52 -4.20 -13.31
CA ILE A 194 6.77 -2.93 -14.00
C ILE A 194 6.32 -2.96 -15.46
N LYS A 195 6.73 -3.96 -16.25
CA LYS A 195 6.42 -4.02 -17.69
C LYS A 195 4.91 -3.98 -17.99
N PRO A 196 4.03 -4.68 -17.24
CA PRO A 196 2.59 -4.58 -17.49
C PRO A 196 2.00 -3.18 -17.26
N SER A 197 2.74 -2.27 -16.60
CA SER A 197 2.32 -0.88 -16.40
C SER A 197 2.65 0.00 -17.61
N TRP A 198 3.38 -0.53 -18.58
CA TRP A 198 3.79 0.11 -19.83
C TRP A 198 3.20 -0.68 -21.01
N PRO A 199 1.88 -0.57 -21.27
CA PRO A 199 1.25 -1.35 -22.33
C PRO A 199 1.82 -0.98 -23.70
N GLU A 200 1.89 -1.97 -24.60
CA GLU A 200 2.45 -1.81 -25.95
C GLU A 200 1.73 -0.74 -26.79
N SER A 201 0.47 -0.44 -26.46
CA SER A 201 -0.29 0.63 -27.09
C SER A 201 0.29 2.03 -26.84
N GLY A 202 1.22 2.17 -25.89
CA GLY A 202 1.76 3.45 -25.44
C GLY A 202 0.78 4.28 -24.60
N LYS A 203 -0.47 3.82 -24.43
CA LYS A 203 -1.48 4.52 -23.63
C LYS A 203 -1.25 4.23 -22.16
N GLU A 204 -1.00 5.26 -21.37
CA GLU A 204 -0.84 5.11 -19.93
C GLU A 204 -2.10 4.54 -19.27
N LEU A 205 -1.89 3.74 -18.23
CA LEU A 205 -2.98 3.17 -17.45
C LEU A 205 -3.64 4.29 -16.62
N TRP A 206 -4.96 4.30 -16.57
CA TRP A 206 -5.75 5.38 -15.94
C TRP A 206 -5.33 5.68 -14.49
N TRP A 207 -4.87 4.67 -13.75
CA TRP A 207 -4.50 4.82 -12.34
C TRP A 207 -3.21 5.64 -12.16
N VAL A 208 -2.37 5.76 -13.20
CA VAL A 208 -1.12 6.54 -13.14
C VAL A 208 -1.41 7.98 -12.73
N HIS A 209 -2.49 8.57 -13.24
CA HIS A 209 -2.98 9.92 -12.89
C HIS A 209 -4.39 9.88 -12.27
N GLY A 210 -4.78 8.75 -11.67
CA GLY A 210 -6.08 8.62 -11.01
C GLY A 210 -6.16 9.46 -9.73
N SER A 211 -7.35 9.94 -9.39
CA SER A 211 -7.58 10.76 -8.19
C SER A 211 -7.97 9.96 -6.93
N ASN A 212 -7.86 8.64 -6.98
CA ASN A 212 -8.23 7.75 -5.89
C ASN A 212 -7.04 6.90 -5.40
N ASN A 213 -7.28 6.01 -4.44
CA ASN A 213 -6.25 5.17 -3.83
C ASN A 213 -5.46 4.28 -4.81
N TRP A 214 -5.99 3.96 -6.01
CA TRP A 214 -5.24 3.19 -7.00
C TRP A 214 -3.96 3.89 -7.42
N ASN A 215 -3.98 5.21 -7.51
CA ASN A 215 -2.80 5.99 -7.82
C ASN A 215 -1.72 5.81 -6.74
N GLN A 216 -2.07 6.02 -5.46
CA GLN A 216 -1.15 5.91 -4.32
C GLN A 216 -0.57 4.49 -4.21
N VAL A 217 -1.43 3.47 -4.28
CA VAL A 217 -1.04 2.06 -4.12
C VAL A 217 -0.17 1.59 -5.29
N CYS A 218 -0.61 1.82 -6.53
CA CYS A 218 0.08 1.32 -7.71
C CYS A 218 1.39 2.06 -7.94
N ASN A 219 1.41 3.41 -7.86
CA ASN A 219 2.65 4.17 -8.00
C ASN A 219 3.64 3.85 -6.88
N GLY A 220 3.17 3.71 -5.62
CA GLY A 220 4.01 3.29 -4.50
C GLY A 220 4.66 1.91 -4.72
N GLY A 221 3.89 0.93 -5.19
CA GLY A 221 4.41 -0.40 -5.55
C GLY A 221 5.41 -0.38 -6.71
N MET A 222 5.16 0.44 -7.73
CA MET A 222 6.07 0.62 -8.85
C MET A 222 7.37 1.34 -8.46
N ILE A 223 7.31 2.30 -7.53
CA ILE A 223 8.48 2.96 -6.94
C ILE A 223 9.32 1.91 -6.19
N ALA A 224 8.70 1.10 -5.32
CA ALA A 224 9.40 0.05 -4.58
C ALA A 224 10.13 -0.92 -5.52
N ALA A 225 9.43 -1.45 -6.52
CA ALA A 225 10.00 -2.35 -7.52
C ALA A 225 11.15 -1.71 -8.29
N SER A 226 10.99 -0.44 -8.69
CA SER A 226 11.99 0.30 -9.47
C SER A 226 13.27 0.59 -8.66
N ILE A 227 13.14 0.91 -7.37
CA ILE A 227 14.29 1.06 -6.48
C ILE A 227 15.05 -0.26 -6.35
N THR A 228 14.34 -1.39 -6.23
CA THR A 228 14.96 -2.72 -6.10
C THR A 228 15.69 -3.16 -7.37
N ILE A 229 15.16 -2.87 -8.56
CA ILE A 229 15.77 -3.28 -9.84
C ILE A 229 16.72 -2.24 -10.44
N ALA A 230 17.00 -1.14 -9.72
CA ALA A 230 17.74 0.01 -10.24
C ALA A 230 19.16 -0.33 -10.73
N GLU A 231 19.84 -1.30 -10.12
CA GLU A 231 21.13 -1.78 -10.58
C GLU A 231 21.04 -2.62 -11.85
N ARG A 232 19.95 -3.39 -11.99
CA ARG A 232 19.73 -4.34 -13.09
C ARG A 232 19.24 -3.63 -14.35
N ASP A 233 18.25 -2.76 -14.22
CA ASP A 233 17.66 -2.00 -15.32
C ASP A 233 17.42 -0.55 -14.89
N PRO A 234 18.49 0.28 -14.85
CA PRO A 234 18.41 1.66 -14.37
C PRO A 234 17.55 2.56 -15.25
N GLU A 235 17.37 2.22 -16.53
CA GLU A 235 16.54 3.00 -17.45
C GLU A 235 15.06 2.75 -17.19
N LEU A 236 14.66 1.48 -17.06
CA LEU A 236 13.30 1.11 -16.68
C LEU A 236 12.94 1.64 -15.29
N ALA A 237 13.86 1.53 -14.34
CA ALA A 237 13.66 2.06 -12.99
C ALA A 237 13.47 3.59 -13.00
N ALA A 238 14.36 4.32 -13.68
CA ALA A 238 14.30 5.78 -13.70
C ALA A 238 13.02 6.30 -14.36
N LYS A 239 12.65 5.77 -15.54
CA LYS A 239 11.43 6.22 -16.22
C LYS A 239 10.16 5.88 -15.44
N THR A 240 10.15 4.76 -14.71
CA THR A 240 9.00 4.33 -13.91
C THR A 240 8.86 5.18 -12.65
N ILE A 241 9.95 5.48 -11.95
CA ILE A 241 9.91 6.40 -10.80
C ILE A 241 9.53 7.82 -11.26
N TRP A 242 10.07 8.27 -12.39
CA TRP A 242 9.69 9.57 -12.97
C TRP A 242 8.18 9.66 -13.20
N ARG A 243 7.58 8.67 -13.89
CA ARG A 243 6.13 8.65 -14.14
C ARG A 243 5.33 8.59 -12.84
N ALA A 244 5.80 7.84 -11.86
CA ALA A 244 5.13 7.74 -10.56
C ALA A 244 5.13 9.09 -9.82
N LEU A 245 6.27 9.79 -9.78
CA LEU A 245 6.36 11.12 -9.15
C LEU A 245 5.51 12.18 -9.88
N ASP A 246 5.40 12.07 -11.19
CA ASP A 246 4.54 12.93 -12.02
C ASP A 246 3.05 12.67 -11.78
N GLY A 247 2.67 11.40 -11.57
CA GLY A 247 1.28 10.99 -11.39
C GLY A 247 0.73 11.08 -9.96
N LEU A 248 1.59 11.00 -8.93
CA LEU A 248 1.16 11.04 -7.52
C LEU A 248 0.32 12.28 -7.14
N PRO A 249 0.64 13.52 -7.59
CA PRO A 249 -0.18 14.71 -7.33
C PRO A 249 -1.68 14.56 -7.59
N SER A 250 -2.06 13.77 -8.61
CA SER A 250 -3.45 13.55 -9.00
C SER A 250 -4.31 13.00 -7.86
N SER A 251 -3.74 12.21 -6.96
CA SER A 251 -4.44 11.71 -5.77
C SER A 251 -4.19 12.54 -4.53
N LEU A 252 -3.01 13.17 -4.42
CA LEU A 252 -2.66 14.02 -3.28
C LEU A 252 -3.51 15.29 -3.20
N VAL A 253 -4.04 15.77 -4.34
CA VAL A 253 -4.99 16.88 -4.37
C VAL A 253 -6.24 16.62 -3.52
N ALA A 254 -6.58 15.35 -3.24
CA ALA A 254 -7.72 14.99 -2.39
C ALA A 254 -7.55 15.44 -0.93
N TYR A 255 -6.31 15.67 -0.47
CA TYR A 255 -6.05 16.21 0.87
C TYR A 255 -6.17 17.74 0.91
N MET A 256 -6.20 18.44 -0.22
CA MET A 256 -6.21 19.90 -0.25
C MET A 256 -7.57 20.51 0.10
N PRO A 257 -7.59 21.73 0.68
CA PRO A 257 -6.43 22.48 1.18
C PRO A 257 -6.02 22.08 2.61
N ASP A 258 -6.97 21.61 3.42
CA ASP A 258 -6.83 21.52 4.89
C ASP A 258 -6.85 20.08 5.45
N GLY A 259 -6.70 19.08 4.59
CA GLY A 259 -6.57 17.67 5.00
C GLY A 259 -7.87 16.88 5.16
N VAL A 260 -9.03 17.49 4.91
CA VAL A 260 -10.32 16.78 4.97
C VAL A 260 -10.37 15.72 3.87
N TYR A 261 -10.48 14.44 4.26
CA TYR A 261 -10.52 13.35 3.28
C TYR A 261 -11.93 13.17 2.70
N PRO A 262 -12.11 13.16 1.37
CA PRO A 262 -13.42 13.26 0.74
C PRO A 262 -14.32 12.03 0.96
N GLU A 263 -13.75 10.85 1.19
CA GLU A 263 -14.50 9.61 1.48
C GLU A 263 -14.76 9.40 2.98
N GLY A 264 -14.41 10.38 3.82
CA GLY A 264 -14.58 10.32 5.26
C GLY A 264 -13.48 9.54 6.00
N SER A 265 -13.58 9.54 7.34
CA SER A 265 -12.52 9.05 8.24
C SER A 265 -12.21 7.56 8.06
N THR A 266 -13.20 6.72 7.76
CA THR A 266 -13.00 5.27 7.55
C THR A 266 -12.07 4.98 6.37
N TYR A 267 -12.19 5.73 5.28
CA TYR A 267 -11.48 5.48 4.03
C TYR A 267 -10.12 6.20 3.93
N TRP A 268 -9.76 6.99 4.94
CA TRP A 268 -8.49 7.71 5.00
C TRP A 268 -7.27 6.78 4.99
N ASP A 269 -7.33 5.63 5.68
CA ASP A 269 -6.15 4.80 5.95
C ASP A 269 -5.51 4.21 4.69
N TYR A 270 -6.30 3.62 3.79
CA TYR A 270 -5.75 2.76 2.75
C TYR A 270 -4.87 3.52 1.74
N GLY A 271 -5.34 4.63 1.18
CA GLY A 271 -4.51 5.47 0.30
C GLY A 271 -3.35 6.12 1.07
N THR A 272 -3.68 6.76 2.21
CA THR A 272 -2.70 7.50 3.02
C THR A 272 -1.56 6.62 3.50
N GLY A 273 -1.82 5.38 3.93
CA GLY A 273 -0.80 4.43 4.37
C GLY A 273 0.20 4.11 3.28
N PHE A 274 -0.25 3.94 2.03
CA PHE A 274 0.66 3.74 0.89
C PHE A 274 1.46 5.00 0.56
N SER A 275 0.87 6.18 0.70
CA SER A 275 1.59 7.46 0.56
C SER A 275 2.67 7.62 1.64
N VAL A 276 2.36 7.32 2.89
CA VAL A 276 3.29 7.29 4.03
C VAL A 276 4.46 6.34 3.78
N ILE A 277 4.19 5.11 3.35
CA ILE A 277 5.25 4.13 3.03
C ILE A 277 6.07 4.62 1.83
N THR A 278 5.44 5.24 0.82
CA THR A 278 6.11 5.79 -0.35
C THR A 278 7.07 6.93 0.03
N VAL A 279 6.63 7.87 0.88
CA VAL A 279 7.49 8.92 1.44
C VAL A 279 8.69 8.26 2.12
N ALA A 280 8.45 7.34 3.06
CA ALA A 280 9.53 6.69 3.82
C ALA A 280 10.53 5.95 2.92
N MET A 281 10.07 5.28 1.87
CA MET A 281 10.93 4.61 0.88
C MET A 281 11.78 5.60 0.08
N LEU A 282 11.18 6.71 -0.38
CA LEU A 282 11.89 7.74 -1.14
C LEU A 282 12.95 8.42 -0.26
N GLU A 283 12.61 8.80 0.97
CA GLU A 283 13.55 9.37 1.92
C GLU A 283 14.72 8.43 2.23
N SER A 284 14.42 7.15 2.51
CA SER A 284 15.48 6.18 2.84
C SER A 284 16.41 5.91 1.65
N ALA A 285 15.86 5.89 0.42
CA ALA A 285 16.58 5.59 -0.81
C ALA A 285 17.37 6.78 -1.38
N PHE A 286 16.81 8.00 -1.31
CA PHE A 286 17.34 9.20 -1.99
C PHE A 286 17.71 10.35 -1.04
N GLY A 287 17.31 10.29 0.23
CA GLY A 287 17.45 11.40 1.18
C GLY A 287 16.45 12.54 0.96
N THR A 288 15.43 12.32 0.13
CA THR A 288 14.32 13.23 -0.14
C THR A 288 13.10 12.41 -0.52
N ASP A 289 11.92 12.90 -0.18
CA ASP A 289 10.61 12.40 -0.58
C ASP A 289 10.03 13.14 -1.80
N PHE A 290 10.84 14.03 -2.40
CA PHE A 290 10.46 14.86 -3.53
C PHE A 290 9.30 15.83 -3.27
N GLY A 291 9.06 16.16 -1.99
CA GLY A 291 8.02 17.09 -1.55
C GLY A 291 6.67 16.42 -1.26
N HIS A 292 6.59 15.10 -1.31
CA HIS A 292 5.34 14.35 -1.07
C HIS A 292 4.80 14.57 0.35
N TYR A 293 5.62 14.46 1.40
CA TYR A 293 5.20 14.69 2.78
C TYR A 293 4.66 16.11 3.00
N ASN A 294 5.29 17.08 2.34
CA ASN A 294 4.92 18.50 2.45
C ASN A 294 3.86 18.91 1.42
N TYR A 295 3.21 17.95 0.74
CA TYR A 295 2.14 18.26 -0.18
C TYR A 295 0.97 18.93 0.56
N PRO A 296 0.37 20.01 0.04
CA PRO A 296 -0.64 20.78 0.77
C PRO A 296 -1.80 19.92 1.27
N GLY A 297 -2.09 19.99 2.56
CA GLY A 297 -3.17 19.25 3.22
C GLY A 297 -2.81 17.81 3.61
N PHE A 298 -1.72 17.23 3.11
CA PHE A 298 -1.39 15.83 3.38
C PHE A 298 -1.12 15.59 4.87
N LYS A 299 -0.25 16.40 5.48
CA LYS A 299 0.05 16.30 6.91
C LYS A 299 -1.13 16.71 7.78
N GLU A 300 -1.85 17.75 7.37
CA GLU A 300 -3.06 18.24 8.05
C GLU A 300 -4.15 17.17 8.10
N SER A 301 -4.15 16.23 7.16
CA SER A 301 -5.12 15.13 7.13
C SER A 301 -5.04 14.19 8.34
N ALA A 302 -3.88 14.12 9.01
CA ALA A 302 -3.76 13.42 10.29
C ALA A 302 -4.58 14.10 11.39
N VAL A 303 -4.63 15.44 11.40
CA VAL A 303 -5.46 16.22 12.33
C VAL A 303 -6.93 15.99 12.03
N PHE A 304 -7.34 16.00 10.76
CA PHE A 304 -8.69 15.62 10.34
C PHE A 304 -9.06 14.26 10.95
N LYS A 305 -8.27 13.22 10.72
CA LYS A 305 -8.54 11.87 11.21
C LYS A 305 -8.69 11.79 12.74
N VAL A 306 -7.93 12.59 13.51
CA VAL A 306 -8.07 12.69 14.97
C VAL A 306 -9.35 13.43 15.38
N LEU A 307 -9.66 14.55 14.74
CA LEU A 307 -10.82 15.39 15.07
C LEU A 307 -12.16 14.77 14.66
N MET A 308 -12.16 13.82 13.72
CA MET A 308 -13.37 13.12 13.30
C MET A 308 -13.93 12.15 14.35
N ASN A 309 -13.30 12.00 15.51
CA ASN A 309 -13.78 11.14 16.59
C ASN A 309 -14.69 11.91 17.55
N THR A 310 -15.89 11.39 17.80
CA THR A 310 -16.78 11.94 18.83
C THR A 310 -16.30 11.54 20.23
N PRO A 311 -16.66 12.30 21.28
CA PRO A 311 -16.36 11.90 22.66
C PRO A 311 -16.94 10.54 23.07
N SER A 312 -17.97 10.05 22.37
CA SER A 312 -18.58 8.73 22.59
C SER A 312 -17.86 7.58 21.86
N GLY A 313 -16.76 7.86 21.14
CA GLY A 313 -16.01 6.85 20.38
C GLY A 313 -16.59 6.52 19.00
N GLY A 314 -17.57 7.30 18.54
CA GLY A 314 -18.09 7.26 17.17
C GLY A 314 -17.31 8.18 16.23
N TYR A 315 -17.75 8.27 14.98
CA TYR A 315 -17.25 9.26 14.03
C TYR A 315 -18.27 10.39 13.82
N TYR A 316 -17.78 11.60 13.52
CA TYR A 316 -18.56 12.64 12.84
C TYR A 316 -18.73 12.27 11.35
N ASN A 317 -19.32 11.12 11.05
CA ASN A 317 -19.25 10.51 9.72
C ASN A 317 -19.96 11.32 8.61
N PHE A 318 -19.42 11.18 7.40
CA PHE A 318 -20.01 11.62 6.14
C PHE A 318 -19.51 10.69 5.02
N ALA A 319 -20.16 10.76 3.84
CA ALA A 319 -19.89 9.84 2.73
C ALA A 319 -19.98 8.36 3.18
N ASP A 320 -19.15 7.48 2.62
CA ASP A 320 -19.11 6.06 2.97
C ASP A 320 -18.34 5.81 4.29
N CYS A 321 -18.46 6.67 5.29
CA CYS A 321 -17.80 6.48 6.57
C CYS A 321 -18.69 5.69 7.55
N GLY A 322 -18.13 4.64 8.17
CA GLY A 322 -18.83 3.89 9.21
C GLY A 322 -19.11 4.73 10.46
N ASP A 323 -19.91 4.22 11.38
CA ASP A 323 -20.34 4.99 12.58
C ASP A 323 -19.35 4.93 13.75
N LYS A 324 -18.45 3.93 13.75
CA LYS A 324 -17.58 3.63 14.89
C LYS A 324 -16.11 3.71 14.52
N ARG A 325 -15.31 4.22 15.45
CA ARG A 325 -13.86 4.20 15.33
C ARG A 325 -13.35 2.76 15.26
N GLY A 326 -12.53 2.49 14.25
CA GLY A 326 -11.73 1.28 14.13
C GLY A 326 -10.25 1.58 14.39
N VAL A 327 -9.44 0.53 14.56
CA VAL A 327 -7.97 0.66 14.71
C VAL A 327 -7.23 0.90 13.38
N GLN A 328 -7.95 0.83 12.25
CA GLN A 328 -7.41 1.12 10.92
C GLN A 328 -7.03 2.61 10.82
N GLY A 329 -5.81 2.86 10.37
CA GLY A 329 -5.21 4.20 10.35
C GLY A 329 -4.36 4.54 11.57
N ASP A 330 -4.45 3.83 12.69
CA ASP A 330 -3.72 4.22 13.91
C ASP A 330 -2.20 4.13 13.74
N ILE A 331 -1.69 3.14 13.00
CA ILE A 331 -0.27 3.05 12.67
C ILE A 331 0.15 4.15 11.69
N THR A 332 -0.67 4.41 10.68
CA THR A 332 -0.46 5.49 9.71
C THR A 332 -0.44 6.87 10.38
N LEU A 333 -1.29 7.08 11.40
CA LEU A 333 -1.33 8.30 12.22
C LEU A 333 -0.09 8.48 13.11
N ALA A 334 0.55 7.39 13.50
CA ALA A 334 1.72 7.41 14.37
C ALA A 334 3.04 7.67 13.61
N TRP A 335 3.00 7.69 12.28
CA TRP A 335 4.13 8.00 11.41
C TRP A 335 4.44 9.50 11.38
#